data_AF-A0A949JAL7-F1
#
_entry.id   AF-A0A949JAL7-F1
#
_cell.length_a   1.000
_cell.length_b   1.000
_cell.length_c   1.000
_cell.angle_alpha   90.00
_cell.angle_beta   90.00
_cell.angle_gamma   90.00
#
_symmetry.space_group_name_H-M   'P 1'
#
loop_
_entity.id
_entity.type
_entity.pdbx_description
1 polymer ?
#
loop_
_entity_poly.entity_id
_entity_poly.type
_entity_poly.pdbx_seq_one_letter_code
_entity_poly.pdbx_strand_id
1 'polypeptide(L)' 'MSEVKPDYLVRVVKNVGGKDKWTDVGVAYKNARGSVTIYLSALPLNDKILLIPAKGE' A
#
# COMPACT_ATOMS: atom_id res chain seq x y z
N MET A 1 22.31 8.04 -4.91
CA MET A 1 20.89 8.34 -5.20
C MET A 1 20.23 8.51 -3.85
N SER A 2 19.56 9.64 -3.59
CA SER A 2 18.78 9.81 -2.37
C SER A 2 17.65 8.77 -2.38
N GLU A 3 17.56 7.94 -1.33
CA GLU A 3 16.48 6.98 -1.18
C GLU A 3 15.16 7.75 -0.98
N VAL A 4 14.31 7.74 -2.00
CA VAL A 4 12.97 8.34 -1.91
C VAL A 4 12.10 7.42 -1.05
N LYS A 5 11.83 7.85 0.19
CA LYS A 5 10.98 7.10 1.12
C LYS A 5 9.52 7.17 0.68
N PRO A 6 8.77 6.06 0.75
CA PRO A 6 7.34 6.06 0.47
C PRO A 6 6.54 6.74 1.58
N ASP A 7 5.45 7.40 1.21
CA ASP A 7 4.48 7.96 2.17
C ASP A 7 3.61 6.86 2.79
N TYR A 8 3.32 5.81 2.00
CA TYR A 8 2.44 4.73 2.42
C TYR A 8 2.97 3.35 2.02
N LEU A 9 2.73 2.37 2.89
CA LEU A 9 2.71 0.96 2.56
C LEU A 9 1.33 0.59 2.00
N VAL A 10 1.31 -0.24 0.96
CA VAL A 10 0.07 -0.66 0.29
C VAL A 10 -0.19 -2.12 0.64
N ARG A 11 -1.33 -2.39 1.26
CA ARG A 11 -1.74 -3.74 1.66
C ARG A 11 -3.10 -4.10 1.14
N VAL A 12 -3.36 -5.39 1.02
CA VAL A 12 -4.70 -5.95 0.84
C VAL A 12 -5.06 -6.82 2.04
N VAL A 13 -6.36 -6.89 2.33
CA VAL A 13 -6.89 -7.78 3.37
C VAL A 13 -7.80 -8.80 2.72
N LYS A 14 -7.51 -10.08 2.97
CA LYS A 14 -8.32 -11.22 2.53
C LYS A 14 -8.81 -11.97 3.75
N ASN A 15 -10.08 -12.34 3.75
CA ASN A 15 -10.58 -13.30 4.72
C ASN A 15 -10.25 -14.71 4.23
N VAL A 16 -9.41 -15.43 4.98
CA VAL A 16 -9.02 -16.81 4.68
C VAL A 16 -9.36 -17.68 5.88
N GLY A 17 -10.38 -18.53 5.74
CA GLY A 17 -10.83 -19.41 6.81
C GLY A 17 -11.30 -18.67 8.06
N GLY A 18 -12.02 -17.56 7.89
CA GLY A 18 -12.53 -16.75 9.01
C GLY A 18 -11.50 -15.83 9.67
N LYS A 19 -10.27 -15.78 9.16
CA LYS A 19 -9.20 -14.90 9.66
C LYS A 19 -8.81 -13.87 8.60
N ASP A 20 -8.60 -12.64 9.05
CA ASP A 20 -8.12 -11.58 8.18
C ASP A 20 -6.61 -11.71 7.98
N LYS A 21 -6.22 -11.94 6.72
CA LYS A 21 -4.82 -12.00 6.30
C LYS A 21 -4.45 -10.74 5.54
N TRP A 22 -3.44 -10.06 6.04
CA TRP A 22 -2.88 -8.86 5.44
C TRP A 22 -1.71 -9.25 4.56
N THR A 23 -1.68 -8.73 3.33
CA THR A 23 -0.59 -8.98 2.37
C THR A 23 -0.06 -7.66 1.85
N ASP A 24 1.26 -7.48 1.91
CA ASP A 24 1.95 -6.34 1.29
C ASP A 24 1.89 -6.47 -0.24
N VAL A 25 1.43 -5.43 -0.92
CA VAL A 25 1.27 -5.42 -2.39
C VAL A 25 1.87 -4.19 -3.04
N GLY A 26 2.62 -3.37 -2.31
CA GLY A 26 3.33 -2.24 -2.88
C GLY A 26 3.59 -1.08 -1.92
N VAL A 27 3.89 0.06 -2.52
CA VAL A 27 4.10 1.34 -1.84
C VAL A 27 3.37 2.46 -2.58
N ALA A 28 3.08 3.56 -1.90
CA ALA A 28 2.47 4.72 -2.53
C ALA A 28 3.12 6.03 -2.09
N TYR A 29 3.05 7.01 -2.98
CA TYR A 29 3.64 8.33 -2.82
C TYR A 29 2.57 9.40 -3.07
N LYS A 30 2.53 10.41 -2.21
CA LYS A 30 1.76 11.63 -2.44
C LYS A 30 2.47 12.45 -3.48
N ASN A 31 1.72 13.10 -4.36
CA ASN A 31 2.26 14.15 -5.22
C ASN A 31 1.89 15.54 -4.71
N ALA A 32 2.55 16.54 -5.27
CA ALA A 32 2.34 17.95 -4.92
C ALA A 32 0.91 18.47 -5.16
N ARG A 33 0.08 17.73 -5.92
CA ARG A 33 -1.30 18.11 -6.24
C ARG A 33 -2.33 17.38 -5.36
N GLY A 34 -1.88 16.67 -4.33
CA GLY A 34 -2.74 15.94 -3.39
C GLY A 34 -3.26 14.60 -3.91
N SER A 35 -2.81 14.14 -5.08
CA SER A 35 -3.13 12.81 -5.58
C SER A 35 -2.08 11.79 -5.07
N VAL A 36 -2.49 10.51 -5.01
CA VAL A 36 -1.64 9.42 -4.54
C VAL A 36 -1.35 8.48 -5.71
N THR A 37 -0.08 8.21 -5.96
CA THR A 37 0.36 7.23 -6.96
C THR A 37 0.76 5.95 -6.26
N ILE A 38 0.17 4.83 -6.69
CA ILE A 38 0.37 3.50 -6.09
C ILE A 38 1.23 2.66 -7.04
N TYR A 39 2.32 2.12 -6.52
CA TYR A 39 3.20 1.18 -7.22
C TYR A 39 2.96 -0.22 -6.68
N LEU A 40 2.26 -1.03 -7.46
CA LEU A 40 1.88 -2.39 -7.08
C LEU A 40 2.95 -3.40 -7.49
N SER A 41 3.28 -4.33 -6.60
CA SER A 41 4.09 -5.53 -6.90
C SER A 41 3.23 -6.70 -7.38
N ALA A 42 1.93 -6.68 -7.07
CA ALA A 42 0.95 -7.66 -7.50
C ALA A 42 -0.42 -7.01 -7.68
N LEU A 43 -1.21 -7.52 -8.63
CA LEU A 43 -2.57 -7.01 -8.87
C LEU A 43 -3.54 -7.53 -7.79
N PRO A 44 -4.22 -6.65 -7.04
CA PRO A 44 -5.28 -7.06 -6.12
C PRO A 44 -6.51 -7.51 -6.92
N LEU A 45 -6.89 -8.78 -6.79
CA LEU A 45 -8.06 -9.34 -7.47
C LEU A 45 -9.26 -9.28 -6.53
N ASN A 46 -10.15 -8.31 -6.77
CA ASN A 46 -11.37 -8.05 -5.98
C ASN A 46 -11.13 -7.65 -4.52
N ASP A 47 -9.93 -7.21 -4.18
CA ASP A 47 -9.55 -6.82 -2.82
C ASP A 47 -9.62 -5.31 -2.63
N LYS A 48 -9.92 -4.87 -1.39
CA LYS A 48 -9.74 -3.47 -1.00
C LYS A 48 -8.25 -3.19 -0.80
N ILE A 49 -7.79 -2.07 -1.37
CA ILE A 49 -6.45 -1.56 -1.13
C ILE A 49 -6.48 -0.70 0.14
N LEU A 50 -5.53 -0.96 1.04
CA LEU A 50 -5.27 -0.18 2.23
C LEU A 50 -3.97 0.59 2.07
N LEU A 51 -4.03 1.89 2.32
CA LEU A 51 -2.86 2.77 2.42
C LEU A 51 -2.55 2.98 3.90
N ILE A 52 -1.40 2.49 4.34
CA ILE A 52 -0.94 2.59 5.73
C ILE A 52 0.24 3.55 5.74
N PRO A 53 0.23 4.63 6.54
CA PRO A 53 1.38 5.53 6.64
C PRO A 53 2.65 4.74 6.91
N ALA A 54 3.67 4.91 6.07
CA ALA A 54 4.97 4.33 6.33
C ALA A 54 5.55 5.01 7.58
N LYS A 55 6.00 4.24 8.58
CA LYS A 55 6.59 4.85 9.78
C LYS A 55 7.84 5.65 9.38
N GLY A 56 7.73 6.96 9.49
CA GLY A 56 8.81 7.93 9.34
C GLY A 56 8.34 9.22 9.99
N GLU A 57 8.60 9.32 11.30
CA GLU A 57 8.27 10.42 12.22
C GLU A 57 6.82 10.93 12.24
#